data_AF-A0A933IS54-F1
#
_entry.id   AF-A0A933IS54-F1
#
_cell.length_a   1.000
_cell.length_b   1.000
_cell.length_c   1.000
_cell.angle_alpha   90.00
_cell.angle_beta   90.00
_cell.angle_gamma   90.00
#
_symmetry.space_group_name_H-M   'P 1'
#
loop_
_entity.id
_entity.type
_entity.pdbx_description
1 polymer ?
#
loop_
_entity_poly.entity_id
_entity_poly.type
_entity_poly.pdbx_seq_one_letter_code
_entity_poly.pdbx_strand_id
1 'polypeptide(L)'
;MHATSIVFDSPFGAIGLTATEVGLSHIVFRAEQEPVQTKTMSEASSETAPSELSTILREARIQILEYFEGTRRTFDLELDLN
;
A
#
# COMPACT_ATOMS: atom_id res chain seq x y z
N MET A 1 9.64 -9.82 12.82
CA MET A 1 9.40 -8.78 11.81
C MET A 1 7.96 -8.35 11.92
N HIS A 2 7.71 -7.10 12.29
CA HIS A 2 6.37 -6.51 12.21
C HIS A 2 6.17 -5.97 10.79
N ALA A 3 5.04 -6.33 10.19
CA ALA A 3 4.64 -5.84 8.88
C ALA A 3 3.21 -5.31 8.95
N THR A 4 2.94 -4.24 8.22
CA THR A 4 1.61 -3.65 8.09
C THR A 4 1.21 -3.67 6.63
N SER A 5 -0.07 -3.94 6.36
CA SER A 5 -0.61 -3.95 5.01
C SER A 5 -1.83 -3.06 4.88
N ILE A 6 -1.97 -2.42 3.72
CA ILE A 6 -3.18 -1.70 3.30
C ILE A 6 -3.62 -2.19 1.93
N VAL A 7 -4.90 -2.00 1.62
CA VAL A 7 -5.46 -2.24 0.30
C VAL A 7 -6.15 -0.95 -0.15
N PHE A 8 -5.97 -0.57 -1.42
CA PHE A 8 -6.66 0.57 -2.02
C PHE A 8 -7.04 0.28 -3.48
N ASP A 9 -8.08 0.95 -3.95
CA ASP A 9 -8.54 0.84 -5.34
C ASP A 9 -7.66 1.65 -6.29
N SER A 10 -7.45 1.11 -7.49
CA SER A 10 -6.71 1.76 -8.56
C SER A 10 -7.41 1.56 -9.92
N PRO A 11 -7.01 2.29 -10.97
CA PRO A 11 -7.52 2.05 -12.33
C PRO A 11 -7.30 0.63 -12.86
N PHE A 12 -6.44 -0.17 -12.20
CA PHE A 12 -6.12 -1.55 -12.56
C PHE A 12 -6.73 -2.59 -11.60
N GLY A 13 -7.67 -2.18 -10.74
CA GLY A 13 -8.25 -3.00 -9.69
C GLY A 13 -7.59 -2.76 -8.32
N ALA A 14 -7.95 -3.59 -7.34
CA ALA A 14 -7.46 -3.44 -5.97
C ALA A 14 -5.96 -3.75 -5.88
N ILE A 15 -5.20 -2.90 -5.19
CA ILE A 15 -3.77 -3.08 -4.94
C ILE A 15 -3.54 -3.23 -3.44
N GLY A 16 -2.83 -4.28 -3.06
CA GLY A 16 -2.33 -4.48 -1.70
C GLY A 16 -0.88 -4.00 -1.60
N LEU A 17 -0.58 -3.24 -0.54
CA LEU A 17 0.77 -2.83 -0.16
C LEU A 17 1.11 -3.44 1.20
N THR A 18 2.36 -3.87 1.36
CA THR A 18 2.90 -4.32 2.64
C THR A 18 4.22 -3.62 2.91
N ALA A 19 4.38 -3.09 4.12
CA ALA A 19 5.61 -2.46 4.59
C ALA A 19 6.10 -3.14 5.86
N THR A 20 7.42 -3.24 5.97
CA THR A 20 8.16 -3.58 7.18
C THR A 20 8.82 -2.31 7.73
N GLU A 21 9.48 -2.41 8.89
CA GLU A 21 10.22 -1.30 9.50
C GLU A 21 11.37 -0.77 8.62
N VAL A 22 11.77 -1.53 7.59
CA VAL A 22 12.84 -1.17 6.65
C VAL A 22 12.31 -0.45 5.41
N GLY A 23 11.05 -0.71 5.02
CA GLY A 23 10.48 -0.13 3.81
C GLY A 23 9.31 -0.93 3.25
N LEU A 24 8.87 -0.54 2.05
CA LEU A 24 7.87 -1.26 1.29
C LEU A 24 8.46 -2.60 0.81
N SER A 25 7.84 -3.70 1.22
CA SER A 25 8.33 -5.05 0.88
C SER A 25 7.55 -5.70 -0.25
N HIS A 26 6.24 -5.47 -0.34
CA HIS A 26 5.39 -6.13 -1.33
C HIS A 26 4.33 -5.21 -1.92
N ILE A 27 4.11 -5.37 -3.23
CA ILE A 27 2.98 -4.81 -3.98
C ILE A 27 2.28 -5.96 -4.68
N VAL A 28 0.97 -6.10 -4.46
CA VAL A 28 0.17 -7.19 -5.03
C VAL A 28 -1.03 -6.61 -5.78
N PHE A 29 -1.12 -6.91 -7.08
CA PHE A 29 -2.29 -6.59 -7.89
C PHE A 29 -3.36 -7.67 -7.72
N ARG A 30 -4.54 -7.29 -7.24
CA ARG A 30 -5.73 -8.15 -7.22
C ARG A 30 -6.64 -7.75 -8.36
N ALA A 31 -6.27 -8.12 -9.58
CA ALA A 31 -7.15 -8.04 -10.73
C ALA A 31 -8.21 -9.16 -10.61
N GLU A 32 -9.47 -8.78 -10.37
CA GLU A 32 -10.68 -9.62 -10.42
C GLU A 32 -10.52 -11.10 -10.02
N GLN A 33 -10.19 -11.33 -8.74
CA GLN A 33 -10.80 -12.45 -8.02
C GLN A 33 -11.88 -11.80 -7.15
N GLU A 34 -13.08 -12.40 -7.12
CA GLU A 34 -14.30 -11.98 -6.42
C GLU A 34 -14.10 -11.06 -5.22
N PRO A 35 -15.08 -10.18 -4.87
CA PRO A 35 -15.00 -9.34 -3.69
C PRO A 35 -14.89 -10.25 -2.46
N VAL A 36 -13.66 -10.60 -2.10
CA VAL A 36 -13.36 -11.13 -0.79
C VAL A 36 -13.89 -10.02 0.09
N GLN A 37 -14.86 -10.39 0.92
CA GLN A 37 -15.29 -9.60 2.06
C GLN A 37 -14.09 -9.43 3.00
N THR A 38 -13.02 -8.79 2.55
CA THR A 38 -12.15 -8.02 3.41
C THR A 38 -13.03 -6.85 3.78
N LYS A 39 -13.76 -7.05 4.88
CA LYS A 39 -14.28 -6.02 5.79
C LYS A 39 -13.70 -4.70 5.36
N THR A 40 -14.56 -3.81 4.89
CA THR A 40 -14.33 -2.38 4.75
C THR A 40 -13.34 -1.96 5.84
N MET A 41 -12.05 -1.96 5.50
CA MET A 41 -11.06 -1.23 6.25
C MET A 41 -11.26 0.16 5.68
N SER A 42 -12.40 0.73 6.11
CA SER A 42 -12.66 2.15 6.08
C SER A 42 -11.38 2.85 6.49
N GLU A 43 -11.29 4.12 6.11
CA GLU A 43 -10.27 5.08 6.44
C GLU A 43 -10.02 5.29 7.97
N ALA A 44 -10.43 4.36 8.82
CA ALA A 44 -10.15 4.28 10.24
C ALA A 44 -8.84 3.49 10.48
N SER A 45 -7.78 4.24 10.73
CA SER A 45 -6.77 3.98 11.76
C SER A 45 -6.82 2.57 12.37
N SER A 46 -5.95 1.67 11.89
CA SER A 46 -5.46 0.62 12.78
C SER A 46 -4.52 1.30 13.77
N GLU A 47 -5.05 1.67 14.95
CA GLU A 47 -4.33 2.25 16.10
C GLU A 47 -3.31 1.28 16.73
N THR A 48 -2.51 0.59 15.91
CA THR A 48 -1.46 -0.32 16.41
C THR A 48 -0.33 -0.56 15.42
N ALA A 49 -0.42 -0.04 14.19
CA ALA A 49 0.75 0.02 13.33
C ALA A 49 1.69 1.10 13.87
N PRO A 50 3.01 0.84 13.99
CA PRO A 50 4.00 1.88 14.21
C PRO A 50 3.73 3.06 13.26
N SER A 51 3.80 4.28 13.80
CA SER A 51 3.50 5.50 13.02
C SER A 51 4.33 5.56 11.73
N GLU A 52 5.55 5.04 11.78
CA GLU A 52 6.48 4.96 10.65
C GLU A 52 5.96 4.05 9.52
N LEU A 53 5.45 2.86 9.83
CA LEU A 53 4.86 1.96 8.82
C LEU A 53 3.64 2.59 8.15
N SER A 54 2.85 3.32 8.93
CA SER A 54 1.69 4.06 8.41
C SER A 54 2.10 5.20 7.47
N THR A 55 3.25 5.84 7.72
CA THR A 55 3.83 6.85 6.83
C THR A 55 4.34 6.23 5.54
N ILE A 56 5.14 5.16 5.61
CA ILE A 56 5.67 4.45 4.43
C ILE A 56 4.53 4.02 3.49
N LEU A 57 3.49 3.39 4.04
CA LEU A 57 2.35 2.92 3.25
C LEU A 57 1.54 4.09 2.65
N ARG A 58 1.43 5.20 3.37
CA ARG A 58 0.75 6.41 2.87
C ARG A 58 1.51 7.03 1.71
N GLU A 59 2.82 7.18 1.84
CA GLU A 59 3.69 7.74 0.79
C GLU A 59 3.70 6.85 -0.43
N ALA A 60 3.86 5.54 -0.24
CA ALA A 60 3.79 4.56 -1.33
C ALA A 60 2.46 4.66 -2.09
N ARG A 61 1.33 4.71 -1.38
CA ARG A 61 0.01 4.88 -2.00
C ARG A 61 -0.07 6.16 -2.84
N ILE A 62 0.36 7.30 -2.30
CA ILE A 62 0.32 8.59 -3.01
C ILE A 62 1.14 8.50 -4.30
N GLN A 63 2.38 8.05 -4.22
CA GLN A 63 3.26 8.00 -5.39
C GLN A 63 2.75 7.02 -6.46
N ILE A 64 2.15 5.89 -6.06
CA ILE A 64 1.56 4.93 -6.99
C ILE A 64 0.34 5.56 -7.71
N LEU A 65 -0.50 6.30 -6.99
CA LEU A 65 -1.62 7.01 -7.60
C LEU A 65 -1.15 8.10 -8.57
N GLU A 66 -0.15 8.91 -8.19
CA GLU A 66 0.47 9.91 -9.07
C GLU A 66 1.07 9.26 -10.33
N TYR A 67 1.65 8.07 -10.20
CA TYR A 67 2.16 7.32 -11.34
C TYR A 67 1.03 6.90 -12.29
N PHE A 68 -0.10 6.42 -11.75
CA PHE A 68 -1.27 6.07 -12.56
C PHE A 68 -1.95 7.28 -13.21
N GLU A 69 -1.92 8.44 -12.55
CA GLU A 69 -2.36 9.70 -13.15
C GLU A 69 -1.38 10.24 -14.22
N GLY A 70 -0.18 9.66 -14.30
CA GLY A 70 0.85 10.04 -15.25
C GLY A 70 1.62 11.31 -14.85
N THR A 71 1.40 11.84 -13.65
CA THR A 71 2.09 13.02 -13.09
C THR A 71 3.45 12.66 -12.50
N ARG A 72 3.65 11.39 -12.14
CA ARG A 72 4.92 10.84 -11.66
C ARG A 72 5.46 9.76 -12.60
N ARG A 73 6.79 9.70 -12.73
CA ARG A 73 7.52 8.66 -13.49
C ARG A 73 8.62 7.96 -12.68
N THR A 74 8.94 8.48 -11.50
CA THR A 74 10.00 7.96 -10.61
C THR A 74 9.48 7.86 -9.18
N PHE A 75 9.87 6.80 -8.48
CA PHE A 75 9.50 6.57 -7.09
C PHE A 75 10.65 6.94 -6.16
N ASP A 76 10.31 7.56 -5.04
CA ASP A 76 11.20 7.84 -3.92
C ASP A 76 10.64 7.13 -2.69
N LEU A 77 10.90 5.82 -2.62
CA LEU A 77 10.35 4.92 -1.60
C LEU A 77 11.47 4.01 -1.11
N GLU A 78 11.57 3.85 0.20
CA GLU A 78 12.43 2.83 0.80
C GLU A 78 11.86 1.45 0.53
N LEU A 79 12.69 0.54 0.00
CA LEU A 79 12.30 -0.82 -0.37
C LEU A 79 13.00 -1.82 0.55
N ASP A 80 12.22 -2.77 1.07
CA ASP A 80 12.75 -3.95 1.75
C ASP A 80 12.70 -5.14 0.78
N LEU A 81 13.86 -5.51 0.23
CA LEU A 81 14.00 -6.55 -0.80
C LEU A 81 14.35 -7.93 -0.22
N ASN A 82 14.24 -8.10 1.10
CA ASN A 82 14.58 -9.36 1.78
C ASN A 82 13.49 -10.43 1.66
#